data_AF-A0A7M3SYZ4-F1
#
_entry.id   AF-A0A7M3SYZ4-F1
#
_cell.length_a   1.000
_cell.length_b   1.000
_cell.length_c   1.000
_cell.angle_alpha   90.00
_cell.angle_beta   90.00
_cell.angle_gamma   90.00
#
_symmetry.space_group_name_H-M   'P 1'
#
loop_
_entity.id
_entity.type
_entity.pdbx_description
1 polymer ?
#
loop_
_entity_poly.entity_id
_entity_poly.type
_entity_poly.pdbx_seq_one_letter_code
_entity_poly.pdbx_strand_id
1 'polypeptide(L)' 'MGEETTYSDDDFVYDYELIRRGGLIFAAILFCLGIAIIFSKKLSCGRRKAAKPVDSDTL' A
#
# COMPACT_ATOMS: atom_id res chain seq x y z
N MET A 1 18.77 7.96 -50.17
CA MET A 1 17.71 8.38 -49.23
C MET A 1 18.13 7.80 -47.89
N GLY A 2 19.04 8.50 -47.20
CA GLY A 2 19.51 8.10 -45.88
C GLY A 2 18.55 8.67 -44.85
N GLU A 3 18.05 7.82 -43.95
CA GLU A 3 17.36 8.28 -42.77
C GLU A 3 18.41 8.91 -41.85
N GLU A 4 18.51 10.23 -41.84
CA GLU A 4 19.21 10.95 -40.79
C GLU A 4 18.33 10.87 -39.55
N THR A 5 18.57 9.87 -38.70
CA THR A 5 18.07 9.91 -37.32
C THR A 5 18.87 11.00 -36.61
N THR A 6 18.35 12.22 -36.63
CA THR A 6 18.78 13.29 -35.74
C THR A 6 18.54 12.80 -34.31
N TYR A 7 19.53 12.13 -33.74
CA TYR A 7 19.59 11.80 -32.33
C TYR A 7 19.90 13.12 -31.61
N SER A 8 18.88 13.97 -31.49
CA SER A 8 18.95 15.13 -30.61
C SER A 8 19.16 14.60 -29.19
N ASP A 9 19.99 15.27 -28.41
CA ASP A 9 20.26 15.01 -26.98
C ASP A 9 18.97 14.86 -26.11
N ASP A 10 17.82 15.15 -26.69
CA ASP A 10 16.47 15.00 -26.15
C ASP A 10 16.09 13.54 -25.79
N ASP A 11 16.67 12.52 -26.44
CA ASP A 11 16.34 11.09 -26.16
C ASP A 11 16.91 10.60 -24.81
N PHE A 12 17.85 11.33 -24.22
CA PHE A 12 18.44 11.02 -22.91
C PHE A 12 17.80 11.76 -21.74
N VAL A 13 16.74 12.53 -21.95
CA VAL A 13 16.10 13.31 -20.88
C VAL A 13 15.02 12.47 -20.20
N TYR A 14 15.36 11.95 -19.03
CA TYR A 14 14.40 11.22 -18.19
C TYR A 14 13.66 12.18 -17.26
N ASP A 15 12.32 12.14 -17.30
CA ASP A 15 11.46 13.02 -16.52
C ASP A 15 11.34 12.55 -15.05
N TYR A 16 12.40 12.83 -14.29
CA TYR A 16 12.45 12.57 -12.84
C TYR A 16 11.45 13.42 -12.05
N GLU A 17 10.91 14.49 -12.64
CA GLU A 17 9.93 15.32 -11.97
C GLU A 17 8.65 14.52 -11.73
N LEU A 18 8.18 13.82 -12.76
CA LEU A 18 7.02 12.93 -12.68
C LEU A 18 7.25 11.80 -11.67
N ILE A 19 8.40 11.12 -11.73
CA ILE A 19 8.68 9.97 -10.86
C ILE A 19 8.84 10.38 -9.41
N ARG A 20 9.47 11.53 -9.16
CA ARG A 20 9.59 12.09 -7.81
C ARG A 20 8.23 12.44 -7.24
N ARG A 21 7.40 13.17 -8.00
CA ARG A 21 6.04 13.53 -7.58
C ARG A 21 5.18 12.30 -7.36
N GLY A 22 5.23 11.33 -8.27
CA GLY A 22 4.53 10.05 -8.15
C GLY A 22 4.97 9.25 -6.92
N GLY A 23 6.28 9.20 -6.65
CA GLY A 23 6.84 8.53 -5.47
C GLY A 23 6.41 9.17 -4.15
N LEU A 24 6.37 10.51 -4.09
CA LEU A 24 5.89 11.24 -2.91
C LEU A 24 4.40 10.96 -2.63
N ILE A 25 3.56 10.97 -3.67
CA ILE A 25 2.12 10.65 -3.54
C ILE A 25 1.93 9.20 -3.11
N PHE A 26 2.65 8.27 -3.73
CA PHE A 26 2.60 6.84 -3.40
C PHE A 26 3.02 6.59 -1.94
N ALA A 27 4.11 7.21 -1.49
CA ALA A 27 4.58 7.12 -0.12
C ALA A 27 3.54 7.65 0.88
N ALA A 28 2.91 8.78 0.59
CA ALA A 28 1.86 9.35 1.44
C ALA A 28 0.63 8.41 1.53
N ILE A 29 0.20 7.83 0.40
CA ILE A 29 -0.92 6.88 0.37
C ILE A 29 -0.60 5.64 1.21
N LEU A 30 0.57 5.02 1.02
CA LEU A 30 0.98 3.85 1.78
C LEU A 30 1.11 4.13 3.27
N PHE A 31 1.63 5.30 3.63
CA PHE A 31 1.75 5.72 5.02
C PHE A 31 0.38 5.87 5.68
N CYS A 32 -0.55 6.56 5.01
CA CYS A 32 -1.93 6.70 5.47
C CYS A 32 -2.63 5.35 5.57
N LEU A 33 -2.47 4.45 4.59
CA LEU A 33 -3.02 3.09 4.63
C LEU A 33 -2.42 2.27 5.78
N GLY A 34 -1.10 2.34 5.99
CA GLY A 34 -0.41 1.65 7.07
C GLY A 34 -0.90 2.10 8.45
N ILE A 35 -1.00 3.42 8.65
CA ILE A 35 -1.59 4.00 9.86
C ILE A 35 -3.06 3.57 10.00
N ALA A 36 -3.85 3.70 8.94
CA ALA A 36 -5.26 3.34 8.96
C ALA A 36 -5.47 1.87 9.34
N ILE A 37 -4.65 0.93 8.85
CA ILE A 37 -4.72 -0.49 9.19
C ILE A 37 -4.35 -0.72 10.68
N ILE A 38 -3.28 -0.08 11.17
CA ILE A 38 -2.84 -0.21 12.57
C ILE A 38 -3.87 0.37 13.53
N PHE A 39 -4.43 1.55 13.20
CA PHE A 39 -5.47 2.21 13.99
C PHE A 39 -6.84 1.57 13.82
N SER A 40 -7.05 0.79 12.75
CA SER A 40 -8.19 -0.11 12.59
C SER A 40 -8.07 -1.31 13.53
N LYS A 41 -7.74 -1.08 14.82
CA LYS A 41 -7.92 -1.97 16.00
C LYS A 41 -9.31 -2.66 16.09
N LYS A 42 -10.18 -2.43 15.11
CA LYS A 42 -11.38 -3.19 14.74
C LYS A 42 -11.08 -4.38 13.79
N LEU A 43 -9.83 -4.75 13.52
CA LEU A 43 -9.51 -6.18 13.38
C LEU A 43 -9.61 -6.75 14.78
N SER A 44 -10.84 -6.96 15.24
CA SER A 44 -11.07 -7.86 16.33
C SER A 44 -10.42 -9.17 15.90
N CYS A 45 -9.21 -9.45 16.41
CA CYS A 45 -8.98 -10.78 16.96
C CYS A 45 -10.30 -11.10 17.62
N GLY A 46 -11.00 -12.10 17.08
CA GLY A 46 -12.16 -12.64 17.70
C GLY A 46 -11.74 -13.12 19.09
N ARG A 47 -11.71 -12.22 20.07
CA ARG A 47 -12.30 -12.46 21.37
C ARG A 47 -13.80 -12.60 21.13
N ARG A 48 -14.18 -13.57 20.28
CA ARG A 48 -15.25 -14.48 20.62
C ARG A 48 -14.71 -15.18 21.87
N LYS A 49 -14.83 -14.52 23.02
CA LYS A 49 -15.20 -15.26 24.22
C LYS A 49 -16.64 -15.73 23.97
N ALA A 50 -16.83 -16.64 23.00
CA ALA A 50 -17.96 -17.54 23.09
C ALA A 50 -17.61 -18.37 24.30
N ALA A 51 -18.49 -18.29 25.30
CA ALA A 51 -18.35 -18.92 26.58
C ALA A 51 -17.78 -20.34 26.44
N LYS A 52 -16.96 -20.76 27.42
CA LYS A 52 -16.72 -22.19 27.64
C LYS A 52 -18.09 -22.89 27.54
N PRO A 53 -18.26 -23.96 26.75
CA PRO A 53 -19.47 -24.77 26.90
C PRO A 53 -19.53 -25.13 28.38
N VAL A 54 -20.62 -24.73 29.03
CA VAL A 54 -20.95 -25.20 30.37
C VAL A 54 -20.99 -26.73 30.24
N ASP A 55 -20.16 -27.37 31.05
CA ASP A 55 -20.08 -28.82 31.19
C ASP A 55 -21.47 -29.35 31.54
N SER A 56 -22.04 -30.15 30.63
CA SER A 56 -23.35 -30.78 30.81
C SER A 56 -23.23 -32.09 31.60
N ASP A 57 -22.42 -32.13 32.66
CA ASP A 57 -22.24 -33.31 33.48
C ASP A 57 -22.13 -32.94 34.97
N THR A 58 -23.19 -32.38 35.58
CA THR A 58 -23.41 -32.53 37.03
C THR A 58 -24.86 -32.20 37.46
N LEU A 59 -25.60 -33.29 37.71
CA LEU A 59 -26.86 -33.44 38.48
C LEU A 59 -28.20 -32.96 37.88
#